data_AF-A0A2K3KEG2-F1
#
_entry.id   AF-A0A2K3KEG2-F1
#
_cell.length_a   1.000
_cell.length_b   1.000
_cell.length_c   1.000
_cell.angle_alpha   90.00
_cell.angle_beta   90.00
_cell.angle_gamma   90.00
#
_symmetry.space_group_name_H-M   'P 1'
#
loop_
_entity.id
_entity.type
_entity.pdbx_description
1 polymer ?
#
loop_
_entity_poly.entity_id
_entity_poly.type
_entity_poly.pdbx_seq_one_letter_code
_entity_poly.pdbx_strand_id
1 'polypeptide(L)'
;EMRSSFVLESGFYITSFSATIFIAGFAALGLLLITLLVSMAMMLQSCQNNNAGIIELRNINDDYSYCKIQSLHAKLNNLEQHNVPNICKDLAIQYIKGGHYARDLDLTKSVIEDYFNGVKPSDDGFDVVLIDIDGIFPWNPNSSNLFQR
;
A
#
# COMPACT_ATOMS: atom_id res chain seq x y z
N GLU A 1 -7.55 -83.37 11.84
CA GLU A 1 -7.14 -81.98 12.14
C GLU A 1 -8.13 -81.00 11.54
N MET A 2 -8.84 -80.22 12.35
CA MET A 2 -9.54 -79.02 11.88
C MET A 2 -8.88 -77.83 12.57
N ARG A 3 -8.05 -77.11 11.81
CA ARG A 3 -7.39 -75.89 12.26
C ARG A 3 -8.31 -74.72 11.92
N SER A 4 -9.00 -74.18 12.92
CA SER A 4 -9.80 -72.97 12.78
C SER A 4 -8.88 -71.78 12.48
N SER A 5 -8.99 -71.20 11.29
CA SER A 5 -8.33 -69.94 10.95
C SER A 5 -9.15 -68.78 11.49
N PHE A 6 -8.71 -68.20 12.61
CA PHE A 6 -9.21 -66.91 13.06
C PHE A 6 -8.57 -65.82 12.20
N VAL A 7 -9.35 -65.22 11.30
CA VAL A 7 -8.94 -63.98 10.62
C VAL A 7 -9.01 -62.88 11.67
N LEU A 8 -7.85 -62.38 12.08
CA LEU A 8 -7.77 -61.23 12.98
C LEU A 8 -8.22 -60.00 12.17
N GLU A 9 -9.45 -59.57 12.37
CA GLU A 9 -9.95 -58.34 11.76
C GLU A 9 -9.13 -57.17 12.31
N SER A 10 -8.32 -56.55 11.45
CA SER A 10 -7.49 -55.39 11.79
C SER A 10 -8.37 -54.14 11.90
N GLY A 11 -9.15 -54.05 12.97
CA GLY A 11 -9.95 -52.89 13.34
C GLY A 11 -9.19 -51.99 14.33
N PHE A 12 -9.19 -50.68 14.10
CA PHE A 12 -8.70 -49.70 15.07
C PHE A 12 -9.77 -49.52 16.15
N TYR A 13 -9.60 -50.19 17.30
CA TYR A 13 -10.52 -50.07 18.43
C TYR A 13 -10.22 -48.79 19.22
N ILE A 14 -10.94 -47.71 18.89
CA ILE A 14 -10.90 -46.46 19.64
C ILE A 14 -11.82 -46.60 20.86
N THR A 15 -11.31 -46.28 22.04
CA THR A 15 -12.11 -46.27 23.27
C THR A 15 -13.19 -45.21 23.18
N SER A 16 -14.38 -45.48 23.72
CA SER A 16 -15.54 -44.58 23.66
C SER A 16 -15.20 -43.15 24.14
N PHE A 17 -14.35 -43.03 25.17
CA PHE A 17 -13.87 -41.75 25.68
C PHE A 17 -13.05 -40.95 24.66
N SER A 18 -12.13 -41.60 23.96
CA SER A 18 -11.30 -40.95 22.93
C SER A 18 -12.13 -40.51 21.73
N ALA A 19 -13.11 -41.32 21.32
CA ALA A 19 -14.05 -40.96 20.26
C ALA A 19 -14.85 -39.70 20.61
N THR A 20 -15.32 -39.57 21.86
CA THR A 20 -16.03 -38.38 22.33
C THR A 20 -15.16 -37.13 22.30
N ILE A 21 -13.89 -37.23 22.70
CA ILE A 21 -12.95 -36.10 22.66
C ILE A 21 -12.74 -35.62 21.23
N PHE A 22 -12.54 -36.53 20.27
CA PHE A 22 -12.39 -36.15 18.87
C PHE A 22 -13.64 -35.47 18.31
N ILE A 23 -14.82 -36.03 18.56
CA ILE A 23 -16.09 -35.44 18.09
C ILE A 23 -16.31 -34.05 18.69
N ALA A 24 -16.10 -33.90 20.01
CA ALA A 24 -16.22 -32.61 20.67
C ALA A 24 -15.19 -31.59 20.16
N GLY A 25 -13.95 -32.03 19.91
CA GLY A 25 -12.90 -31.21 19.32
C GLY A 25 -13.24 -30.73 17.91
N PHE A 26 -13.71 -31.61 17.04
CA PHE A 26 -14.15 -31.24 15.69
C PHE A 26 -15.36 -30.30 15.71
N ALA A 27 -16.31 -30.51 16.62
CA ALA A 27 -17.45 -29.62 16.78
C ALA A 27 -17.01 -28.21 17.22
N ALA A 28 -16.10 -28.12 18.19
CA ALA A 28 -15.57 -26.84 18.66
C ALA A 28 -14.75 -26.12 17.58
N LEU A 29 -13.86 -26.83 16.87
CA LEU A 29 -13.11 -26.28 15.75
C LEU A 29 -14.02 -25.80 14.62
N GLY A 30 -15.04 -26.59 14.27
CA GLY A 30 -16.04 -26.21 13.28
C GLY A 30 -16.78 -24.92 13.68
N LEU A 31 -17.23 -24.83 14.93
CA LEU A 31 -17.89 -23.64 15.44
C LEU A 31 -16.98 -22.41 15.38
N LEU A 32 -15.70 -22.54 15.78
CA LEU A 32 -14.72 -21.47 15.69
C LEU A 32 -14.50 -21.00 14.24
N LEU A 33 -14.33 -21.93 13.29
CA LEU A 33 -14.15 -21.60 11.88
C LEU A 33 -15.36 -20.88 11.30
N ILE A 34 -16.58 -21.35 11.60
CA ILE A 34 -17.81 -20.68 11.15
C ILE A 34 -17.90 -19.27 11.75
N THR A 35 -17.63 -19.10 13.04
CA THR A 35 -17.64 -17.77 13.66
C THR A 35 -16.63 -16.82 13.03
N LEU A 36 -15.43 -17.31 12.69
CA LEU A 36 -14.40 -16.53 12.02
C LEU A 36 -14.82 -16.11 10.60
N LEU A 37 -15.44 -17.03 9.83
CA LEU A 37 -15.96 -16.71 8.50
C LEU A 37 -17.06 -15.66 8.57
N VAL A 38 -17.98 -15.79 9.52
CA VAL A 38 -19.08 -14.84 9.72
C VAL A 38 -18.53 -13.47 10.14
N SER A 39 -17.60 -13.40 11.09
CA SER A 39 -17.00 -12.13 11.51
C SER A 39 -16.25 -11.43 10.38
N MET A 40 -15.50 -12.21 9.58
CA MET A 40 -14.76 -11.68 8.43
C MET A 40 -15.69 -11.18 7.33
N ALA A 41 -16.80 -11.89 7.06
CA ALA A 41 -17.82 -11.44 6.13
C ALA A 41 -18.50 -10.15 6.59
N MET A 42 -18.83 -10.03 7.88
CA MET A 42 -19.39 -8.79 8.44
C MET A 42 -18.42 -7.62 8.38
N MET A 43 -17.13 -7.83 8.67
CA MET A 43 -16.11 -6.78 8.52
C MET A 43 -15.98 -6.31 7.07
N LEU A 44 -15.99 -7.25 6.12
CA LEU A 44 -15.93 -6.93 4.69
C LEU A 44 -17.17 -6.16 4.24
N GLN A 45 -18.36 -6.60 4.68
CA GLN A 45 -19.61 -5.91 4.41
C GLN A 45 -19.62 -4.51 5.01
N SER A 46 -19.10 -4.31 6.22
CA SER A 46 -19.00 -3.00 6.86
C SER A 46 -18.06 -2.05 6.11
N CYS A 47 -16.91 -2.56 5.63
CA CYS A 47 -16.00 -1.77 4.80
C CYS A 47 -16.64 -1.36 3.46
N GLN A 48 -17.41 -2.28 2.86
CA GLN A 48 -18.07 -2.02 1.58
C GLN A 48 -19.28 -1.09 1.72
N ASN A 49 -20.07 -1.23 2.79
CA ASN A 49 -21.25 -0.42 3.04
C ASN A 49 -20.92 1.06 3.30
N ASN A 50 -19.74 1.35 3.86
CA ASN A 50 -19.29 2.73 4.08
C ASN A 50 -18.76 3.43 2.82
N ASN A 51 -18.48 2.68 1.74
CA ASN A 51 -17.88 3.20 0.50
C ASN A 51 -18.74 2.91 -0.75
N ALA A 52 -20.06 2.76 -0.61
CA ALA A 52 -20.99 2.50 -1.72
C ALA A 52 -21.25 3.74 -2.61
N GLY A 53 -20.20 4.46 -2.99
CA GLY A 53 -20.19 5.47 -4.04
C GLY A 53 -19.46 4.94 -5.28
N ILE A 54 -20.22 4.67 -6.34
CA ILE A 54 -19.80 4.61 -7.75
C ILE A 54 -18.64 3.63 -8.06
N ILE A 55 -19.00 2.40 -8.45
CA ILE A 55 -18.09 1.37 -9.00
C ILE A 55 -17.78 1.67 -10.48
N GLU A 56 -17.42 2.92 -10.79
CA GLU A 56 -16.69 3.30 -12.01
C GLU A 56 -15.30 3.88 -11.68
N LEU A 57 -14.97 4.01 -10.39
CA LEU A 57 -13.70 4.56 -9.89
C LEU A 57 -12.63 3.49 -9.61
N ARG A 58 -12.71 2.27 -10.16
CA ARG A 58 -11.70 1.24 -9.85
C ARG A 58 -10.47 1.31 -10.76
N ASN A 59 -10.66 1.50 -12.07
CA ASN A 59 -9.52 1.53 -13.01
C ASN A 59 -8.67 2.80 -12.89
N ILE A 60 -9.26 3.97 -12.70
CA ILE A 60 -8.49 5.22 -12.58
C ILE A 60 -7.78 5.31 -11.22
N ASN A 61 -8.41 4.78 -10.16
CA ASN A 61 -7.87 4.90 -8.81
C ASN A 61 -6.74 3.89 -8.53
N ASP A 62 -6.78 2.70 -9.14
CA ASP A 62 -5.71 1.70 -8.98
C ASP A 62 -4.42 2.19 -9.65
N ASP A 63 -4.50 2.72 -10.87
CA ASP A 63 -3.34 3.29 -11.59
C ASP A 63 -2.81 4.54 -10.90
N TYR A 64 -3.69 5.45 -10.47
CA TYR A 64 -3.29 6.63 -9.71
C TYR A 64 -2.61 6.27 -8.38
N SER A 65 -3.19 5.33 -7.63
CA SER A 65 -2.62 4.89 -6.35
C SER A 65 -1.29 4.19 -6.55
N TYR A 66 -1.18 3.34 -7.57
CA TYR A 66 0.08 2.69 -7.95
C TYR A 66 1.16 3.71 -8.29
N CYS A 67 0.86 4.66 -9.18
CA CYS A 67 1.81 5.68 -9.60
C CYS A 67 2.24 6.60 -8.47
N LYS A 68 1.33 6.93 -7.55
CA LYS A 68 1.63 7.72 -6.35
C LYS A 68 2.53 6.98 -5.36
N ILE A 69 2.26 5.70 -5.10
CA ILE A 69 3.11 4.88 -4.22
C ILE A 69 4.49 4.70 -4.86
N GLN A 70 4.53 4.43 -6.16
CA GLN A 70 5.78 4.25 -6.89
C GLN A 70 6.64 5.52 -6.92
N SER A 71 6.04 6.70 -7.14
CA SER A 71 6.77 7.98 -7.11
C SER A 71 7.30 8.29 -5.70
N LEU A 72 6.50 8.04 -4.66
CA LEU A 72 6.92 8.19 -3.28
C LEU A 72 8.07 7.24 -2.94
N HIS A 73 7.97 5.97 -3.34
CA HIS A 73 9.01 4.97 -3.12
C HIS A 73 10.32 5.35 -3.82
N ALA A 74 10.25 5.83 -5.06
CA ALA A 74 11.43 6.31 -5.78
C ALA A 74 12.09 7.49 -5.06
N LYS A 75 11.29 8.48 -4.62
CA LYS A 75 11.77 9.67 -3.92
C LYS A 75 12.42 9.33 -2.57
N LEU A 76 11.80 8.46 -1.78
CA LEU A 76 12.32 8.09 -0.45
C LEU A 76 13.59 7.23 -0.51
N ASN A 77 13.77 6.46 -1.59
CA ASN A 77 14.92 5.58 -1.75
C ASN A 77 16.02 6.15 -2.66
N ASN A 78 15.92 7.43 -3.02
CA ASN A 78 16.85 8.09 -3.95
C ASN A 78 17.08 7.26 -5.24
N LEU A 79 16.02 6.62 -5.73
CA LEU A 79 16.10 5.85 -6.98
C LEU A 79 16.06 6.85 -8.13
N GLU A 80 17.18 7.01 -8.83
CA GLU A 80 17.25 7.81 -10.04
C GLU A 80 16.27 7.23 -11.07
N GLN A 81 15.11 7.88 -11.20
CA GLN A 81 13.97 7.37 -11.93
C GLN A 81 14.16 7.63 -13.43
N HIS A 82 15.11 6.92 -14.03
CA HIS A 82 15.44 7.07 -15.45
C HIS A 82 14.23 6.74 -16.36
N ASN A 83 13.24 5.99 -15.86
CA ASN A 83 12.04 5.64 -16.61
C ASN A 83 10.78 5.67 -15.73
N VAL A 84 9.94 6.69 -15.94
CA VAL A 84 8.56 6.69 -15.43
C VAL A 84 7.77 5.59 -16.17
N PRO A 85 7.11 4.64 -15.46
CA PRO A 85 6.29 3.61 -16.09
C PRO A 85 5.27 4.21 -17.05
N ASN A 86 5.02 3.57 -18.20
CA ASN A 86 4.11 4.12 -19.22
C ASN A 86 2.72 4.45 -18.65
N ILE A 87 2.21 3.63 -17.73
CA ILE A 87 0.92 3.84 -17.05
C ILE A 87 0.88 5.11 -16.20
N CYS A 88 2.04 5.59 -15.75
CA CYS A 88 2.17 6.79 -14.94
C CYS A 88 2.50 8.06 -15.73
N LYS A 89 2.76 7.96 -17.04
CA LYS A 89 3.19 9.12 -17.84
C LYS A 89 2.11 10.19 -17.91
N ASP A 90 0.89 9.82 -18.29
CA ASP A 90 -0.21 10.77 -18.41
C ASP A 90 -0.57 11.38 -17.06
N LEU A 91 -0.54 10.56 -16.00
CA LEU A 91 -0.74 11.02 -14.63
C LEU A 91 0.36 11.98 -14.17
N ALA A 92 1.62 11.73 -14.50
CA ALA A 92 2.73 12.64 -14.19
C ALA A 92 2.60 13.97 -14.96
N ILE A 93 2.20 13.92 -16.24
CA ILE A 93 1.92 15.12 -17.04
C ILE A 93 0.78 15.92 -16.41
N GLN A 94 -0.31 15.25 -16.04
CA GLN A 94 -1.45 15.90 -15.38
C GLN A 94 -1.07 16.48 -14.02
N TYR A 95 -0.21 15.80 -13.25
CA TYR A 95 0.30 16.29 -11.97
C TYR A 95 1.05 17.62 -12.11
N ILE A 96 1.89 17.71 -13.15
CA ILE A 96 2.70 18.89 -13.44
C ILE A 96 1.81 20.00 -14.01
N LYS A 97 1.07 19.73 -15.10
CA LYS A 97 0.19 20.71 -15.76
C LYS A 97 -0.97 21.18 -14.89
N GLY A 98 -1.50 20.29 -14.06
CA GLY A 98 -2.57 20.59 -13.11
C GLY A 98 -2.12 21.46 -11.94
N GLY A 99 -0.82 21.81 -11.86
CA GLY A 99 -0.26 22.67 -10.81
C GLY A 99 -0.08 21.97 -9.47
N HIS A 100 -0.24 20.65 -9.40
CA HIS A 100 0.03 19.90 -8.16
C HIS A 100 1.52 19.93 -7.82
N TYR A 101 2.39 19.81 -8.82
CA TYR A 101 3.83 19.96 -8.64
C TYR A 101 4.21 21.33 -8.05
N ALA A 102 3.65 22.42 -8.60
CA ALA A 102 3.91 23.77 -8.11
C ALA A 102 3.45 23.97 -6.66
N ARG A 103 2.27 23.44 -6.31
CA ARG A 103 1.74 23.51 -4.94
C ARG A 103 2.65 22.78 -3.94
N ASP A 104 3.13 21.59 -4.29
CA ASP A 104 4.06 20.84 -3.44
C ASP A 104 5.41 21.54 -3.28
N LEU A 105 5.88 22.20 -4.35
CA LEU A 105 7.10 23.01 -4.32
C LEU A 105 6.93 24.22 -3.39
N ASP A 106 5.79 24.92 -3.47
CA ASP A 106 5.48 26.04 -2.58
C ASP A 106 5.41 25.60 -1.10
N LEU A 107 4.81 24.44 -0.82
CA LEU A 107 4.79 23.86 0.52
C LEU A 107 6.21 23.52 1.02
N THR A 108 7.02 22.91 0.16
CA THR A 108 8.42 22.57 0.48
C THR A 108 9.22 23.84 0.79
N LYS A 109 9.07 24.88 -0.02
CA LYS A 109 9.67 26.19 0.21
C LYS A 109 9.23 26.77 1.56
N SER A 110 7.93 26.75 1.86
CA SER A 110 7.42 27.28 3.13
C SER A 110 8.02 26.57 4.35
N VAL A 111 8.23 25.26 4.29
CA VAL A 111 8.87 24.50 5.38
C VAL A 111 10.35 24.87 5.51
N ILE A 112 11.06 25.08 4.40
CA ILE A 112 12.46 25.51 4.39
C ILE A 112 12.59 26.92 4.99
N GLU A 113 11.71 27.84 4.61
CA GLU A 113 11.70 29.21 5.16
C GLU A 113 11.41 29.22 6.66
N ASP A 114 10.44 28.42 7.12
CA ASP A 114 10.14 28.27 8.54
C ASP A 114 11.33 27.72 9.33
N TYR A 115 12.02 26.71 8.78
CA TYR A 115 13.25 26.18 9.37
C TYR A 115 14.34 27.26 9.49
N PHE A 116 14.59 28.02 8.42
CA PHE A 116 15.61 29.06 8.45
C PHE A 116 15.29 30.22 9.38
N ASN A 117 14.00 30.53 9.60
CA ASN A 117 13.60 31.52 10.61
C ASN A 117 13.96 31.08 12.04
N GLY A 118 14.07 29.77 12.29
CA GLY A 118 14.46 29.21 13.58
C GLY A 118 15.97 29.00 13.77
N VAL A 119 16.77 29.07 12.70
CA VAL A 119 18.22 28.83 12.76
C VAL A 119 18.95 30.15 12.98
N LYS A 120 19.79 30.20 14.02
CA LYS A 120 20.73 31.31 14.23
C LYS A 120 22.03 31.01 13.47
N PRO A 121 22.46 31.86 12.52
CA PRO A 121 23.73 31.70 11.85
C PRO A 121 24.91 31.89 12.82
N SER A 122 26.05 31.32 12.47
CA SER A 122 27.32 31.46 13.16
C SER A 122 27.90 32.88 13.01
N ASP A 123 28.59 33.35 14.04
CA ASP A 123 29.18 34.70 14.06
C ASP A 123 30.38 34.85 13.10
N ASP A 124 30.88 33.74 12.52
CA ASP A 124 31.97 33.73 11.53
C ASP A 124 31.49 33.99 10.09
N GLY A 125 30.18 33.92 9.84
CA GLY A 125 29.57 34.20 8.53
C GLY A 125 29.83 33.15 7.45
N PHE A 126 30.22 31.93 7.82
CA PHE A 126 30.53 30.86 6.86
C PHE A 126 29.38 29.86 6.66
N ASP A 127 28.17 30.18 7.11
CA ASP A 127 26.98 29.35 6.89
C ASP A 127 26.61 29.31 5.40
N VAL A 128 26.41 28.11 4.86
CA VAL A 128 26.06 27.89 3.45
C VAL A 128 24.86 26.97 3.32
N VAL A 129 24.02 27.26 2.33
CA VAL A 129 22.91 26.39 1.93
C VAL A 129 23.22 25.85 0.54
N LEU A 130 23.31 24.53 0.42
CA LEU A 130 23.46 23.85 -0.86
C LEU A 130 22.09 23.44 -1.37
N ILE A 131 21.76 23.85 -2.60
CA ILE A 131 20.47 23.55 -3.24
C ILE A 131 20.76 22.96 -4.62
N ASP A 132 20.19 21.80 -4.90
CA ASP A 132 20.15 21.24 -6.25
C ASP A 132 19.15 22.02 -7.11
N ILE A 133 19.53 22.36 -8.34
CA ILE A 133 18.73 23.20 -9.24
C ILE A 133 17.95 22.38 -10.27
N ASP A 134 18.33 21.13 -10.49
CA ASP A 134 17.72 20.29 -11.49
C ASP A 134 16.27 19.94 -11.07
N GLY A 135 15.32 20.12 -12.01
CA GLY A 135 13.90 19.88 -11.76
C GLY A 135 13.16 20.98 -10.99
N ILE A 136 13.84 21.95 -10.36
CA ILE A 136 13.19 23.13 -9.75
C ILE A 136 12.81 24.14 -10.84
N PHE A 137 13.72 24.37 -11.78
CA PHE A 137 13.51 25.30 -12.88
C PHE A 137 13.27 24.54 -14.19
N PRO A 138 12.36 25.02 -15.06
CA PRO A 138 12.22 24.47 -16.39
C PRO A 138 13.52 24.67 -17.16
N TRP A 139 14.03 23.59 -17.75
CA TRP A 139 15.32 23.60 -18.47
C TRP A 139 15.32 24.52 -19.71
N ASN A 140 14.13 24.85 -20.22
CA ASN A 140 13.93 25.78 -21.31
C ASN A 140 12.66 26.63 -21.08
N PRO A 141 12.75 27.97 -21.04
CA PRO A 141 11.57 28.84 -20.89
C PRO A 141 10.58 28.71 -22.06
N ASN A 142 11.03 28.18 -23.20
CA ASN A 142 10.22 27.91 -24.40
C ASN A 142 9.84 26.42 -24.56
N SER A 143 10.23 25.51 -23.66
CA SER A 143 9.71 24.12 -23.64
C SER A 143 8.34 24.11 -22.97
N SER A 144 7.42 24.83 -23.58
CA SER A 144 6.20 25.28 -22.96
C SER A 144 5.10 24.23 -22.96
N ASN A 145 5.32 23.07 -23.59
CA ASN A 145 4.27 22.04 -23.71
C ASN A 145 3.95 21.28 -22.42
N LEU A 146 4.77 21.36 -21.35
CA LEU A 146 4.50 20.70 -20.06
C LEU A 146 4.05 21.64 -18.94
N PHE A 147 4.26 22.94 -19.09
CA PHE A 147 3.95 23.94 -18.06
C PHE A 147 3.01 25.06 -18.55
N GLN A 148 2.60 25.07 -19.82
CA GLN A 148 1.49 25.93 -20.28
C GLN A 148 0.14 25.31 -19.92
N ARG A 149 -0.72 26.17 -19.36
CA ARG A 149 -2.11 25.92 -18.97
C ARG A 149 -3.01 25.69 -20.16
#